data_AF-A0A9D1S270-F1
#
_entry.id   AF-A0A9D1S270-F1
#
_cell.length_a   1.000
_cell.length_b   1.000
_cell.length_c   1.000
_cell.angle_alpha   90.00
_cell.angle_beta   90.00
_cell.angle_gamma   90.00
#
_symmetry.space_group_name_H-M   'P 1'
#
loop_
_entity.id
_entity.type
_entity.pdbx_description
1 polymer ?
#
loop_
_entity_poly.entity_id
_entity_poly.type
_entity_poly.pdbx_seq_one_letter_code
_entity_poly.pdbx_strand_id
1 'polypeptide(L)'
;MPKPKTDAVLLEAVELAREQLLDITDEQQIGGYAGAAAEEDRLLTHRFTAHKPGYRGWEWYVTVARAPRSKKVTVCELGLLPGEQALLAPAWVPWAERLKKSEQAEQAEADSAEADSQDADAAEAGHQETDAG
;
A
#
# COMPACT_ATOMS: atom_id res chain seq x y z
N MET A 1 18.86 -15.30 -14.74
CA MET A 1 19.63 -15.69 -13.54
C MET A 1 19.13 -17.05 -13.08
N PRO A 2 20.00 -17.97 -12.64
CA PRO A 2 19.56 -19.26 -12.11
C PRO A 2 18.76 -19.06 -10.82
N LYS A 3 17.71 -19.87 -10.61
CA LYS A 3 16.88 -19.81 -9.39
C LYS A 3 17.76 -20.21 -8.18
N PRO A 4 17.77 -19.43 -7.09
CA PRO A 4 18.52 -19.77 -5.89
C PRO A 4 18.03 -21.11 -5.32
N LYS A 5 18.98 -21.90 -4.79
CA LYS A 5 18.67 -23.19 -4.17
C LYS A 5 18.13 -22.95 -2.76
N THR A 6 17.11 -23.71 -2.39
CA THR A 6 16.57 -23.70 -1.04
C THR A 6 17.53 -24.35 -0.05
N ASP A 7 17.67 -23.73 1.11
CA ASP A 7 18.46 -24.25 2.23
C ASP A 7 17.53 -24.92 3.24
N ALA A 8 17.76 -26.20 3.55
CA ALA A 8 16.89 -26.97 4.44
C ALA A 8 16.82 -26.40 5.86
N VAL A 9 17.93 -25.88 6.39
CA VAL A 9 17.96 -25.30 7.74
C VAL A 9 17.13 -24.02 7.79
N LEU A 10 17.20 -23.21 6.73
CA LEU A 10 16.36 -22.01 6.64
C LEU A 10 14.90 -22.37 6.40
N LEU A 11 14.58 -23.36 5.57
CA LEU A 11 13.20 -23.82 5.37
C LEU A 11 12.53 -24.30 6.66
N GLU A 12 13.29 -24.91 7.57
CA GLU A 12 12.80 -25.38 8.87
C GLU A 12 12.61 -24.24 9.90
N ALA A 13 13.09 -23.02 9.62
CA ALA A 13 13.08 -21.89 10.57
C ALA A 13 11.73 -21.15 10.65
N VAL A 14 10.61 -21.82 10.35
CA VAL A 14 9.26 -21.22 10.33
C VAL A 14 8.86 -20.66 11.71
N GLU A 15 9.09 -21.42 12.78
CA GLU A 15 8.73 -20.98 14.14
C GLU A 15 9.58 -19.81 14.60
N LEU A 16 10.90 -19.84 14.32
CA LEU A 16 11.78 -18.70 14.60
C LEU A 16 11.30 -17.43 13.88
N ALA A 17 10.92 -17.56 12.61
CA ALA A 17 10.38 -16.46 11.84
C ALA A 17 9.06 -15.94 12.44
N ARG A 18 8.13 -16.84 12.80
CA ARG A 18 6.86 -16.46 13.42
C ARG A 18 7.06 -15.76 14.76
N GLU A 19 7.95 -16.28 15.61
CA GLU A 19 8.27 -15.70 16.91
C GLU A 19 8.86 -14.29 16.76
N GLN A 20 9.76 -14.08 15.80
CA GLN A 20 10.39 -12.79 15.59
C GLN A 20 9.38 -11.68 15.20
N LEU A 21 8.27 -12.01 14.53
CA LEU A 21 7.23 -11.02 14.21
C LEU A 21 6.57 -10.43 15.47
N LEU A 22 6.60 -11.14 16.60
CA LEU A 22 6.04 -10.68 17.87
C LEU A 22 6.74 -9.43 18.42
N ASP A 23 7.96 -9.12 17.95
CA ASP A 23 8.67 -7.89 18.32
C ASP A 23 7.97 -6.63 17.77
N ILE A 24 7.14 -6.75 16.73
CA ILE A 24 6.51 -5.61 16.06
C ILE A 24 4.98 -5.68 15.98
N THR A 25 4.38 -6.81 16.38
CA THR A 25 2.93 -7.01 16.27
C THR A 25 2.41 -8.05 17.26
N ASP A 26 1.09 -8.05 17.49
CA ASP A 26 0.44 -9.03 18.35
C ASP A 26 0.24 -10.36 17.61
N GLU A 27 0.23 -11.47 18.35
CA GLU A 27 0.07 -12.81 17.77
C GLU A 27 -1.18 -12.95 16.89
N GLN A 28 -2.29 -12.31 17.28
CA GLN A 28 -3.56 -12.39 16.55
C GLN A 28 -3.48 -11.72 15.16
N GLN A 29 -2.51 -10.83 14.94
CA GLN A 29 -2.28 -10.18 13.65
C GLN A 29 -1.46 -11.06 12.70
N ILE A 30 -0.82 -12.13 13.19
CA ILE A 30 -0.05 -13.09 12.40
C ILE A 30 -0.93 -14.29 12.07
N GLY A 31 -1.25 -14.47 10.79
CA GLY A 31 -2.07 -15.57 10.30
C GLY A 31 -1.27 -16.82 9.96
N GLY A 32 -1.83 -17.63 9.06
CA GLY A 32 -1.25 -18.92 8.66
C GLY A 32 0.01 -18.76 7.82
N TYR A 33 0.85 -19.79 7.82
CA TYR A 33 2.04 -19.83 6.97
C TYR A 33 1.65 -19.83 5.48
N ALA A 34 2.15 -18.85 4.75
CA ALA A 34 1.86 -18.63 3.32
C ALA A 34 2.95 -19.21 2.40
N GLY A 35 4.12 -19.55 2.95
CA GLY A 35 5.20 -20.24 2.24
C GLY A 35 6.55 -19.59 2.44
N ALA A 36 7.53 -20.02 1.63
CA ALA A 36 8.87 -19.47 1.63
C ALA A 36 9.46 -19.39 0.22
N ALA A 37 10.37 -18.43 0.03
CA ALA A 37 11.15 -18.27 -1.18
C ALA A 37 12.63 -18.09 -0.82
N ALA A 38 13.51 -18.84 -1.50
CA ALA A 38 14.94 -18.53 -1.45
C ALA A 38 15.19 -17.25 -2.25
N GLU A 39 15.85 -16.28 -1.62
CA GLU A 39 16.25 -15.03 -2.28
C GLU A 39 17.64 -15.20 -2.87
N GLU A 40 18.56 -15.81 -2.10
CA GLU A 40 19.94 -16.07 -2.48
C GLU A 40 20.51 -17.31 -1.75
N ASP A 41 21.81 -17.59 -1.92
CA ASP A 41 22.48 -18.68 -1.22
C ASP A 41 22.54 -18.42 0.30
N ARG A 42 21.86 -19.26 1.07
CA ARG A 42 21.65 -19.11 2.53
C ARG A 42 20.89 -17.84 2.92
N LEU A 43 19.96 -17.38 2.06
CA LEU A 43 19.03 -16.29 2.33
C LEU A 43 17.62 -16.70 1.88
N LEU A 44 16.65 -16.65 2.78
CA LEU A 44 15.29 -17.14 2.54
C LEU A 44 14.25 -16.28 3.25
N THR A 45 13.15 -15.98 2.56
CA THR A 45 12.02 -15.23 3.11
C THR A 45 10.88 -16.19 3.45
N HIS A 46 10.47 -16.22 4.72
CA HIS A 46 9.21 -16.84 5.15
C HIS A 46 8.07 -15.83 5.07
N ARG A 47 6.86 -16.29 4.73
CA ARG A 47 5.67 -15.46 4.63
C ARG A 47 4.50 -16.03 5.42
N PHE A 48 3.69 -15.16 6.00
CA PHE A 48 2.48 -15.49 6.75
C PHE A 48 1.35 -14.55 6.34
N THR A 49 0.10 -15.02 6.32
CA THR A 49 -1.03 -14.12 6.04
C THR A 49 -1.13 -13.03 7.11
N ALA A 50 -1.46 -11.79 6.74
CA ALA A 50 -1.64 -10.71 7.70
C ALA A 50 -3.11 -10.55 8.10
N HIS A 51 -3.41 -10.55 9.39
CA HIS A 51 -4.72 -10.22 9.95
C HIS A 51 -4.77 -8.79 10.52
N LYS A 52 -3.83 -7.94 10.10
CA LYS A 52 -3.73 -6.56 10.56
C LYS A 52 -4.86 -5.71 9.94
N PRO A 53 -5.66 -4.99 10.75
CA PRO A 53 -6.69 -4.09 10.23
C PRO A 53 -6.12 -3.08 9.23
N GLY A 54 -6.77 -2.91 8.08
CA GLY A 54 -6.32 -2.05 6.99
C GLY A 54 -5.35 -2.69 6.00
N TYR A 55 -4.81 -3.87 6.28
CA TYR A 55 -3.83 -4.58 5.45
C TYR A 55 -4.42 -5.86 4.83
N ARG A 56 -5.66 -5.79 4.34
CA ARG A 56 -6.33 -6.94 3.72
C ARG A 56 -5.52 -7.45 2.52
N GLY A 57 -5.25 -8.75 2.51
CA GLY A 57 -4.49 -9.41 1.43
C GLY A 57 -2.98 -9.19 1.48
N TRP A 58 -2.48 -8.54 2.52
CA TRP A 58 -1.04 -8.42 2.77
C TRP A 58 -0.50 -9.65 3.49
N GLU A 59 0.81 -9.83 3.41
CA GLU A 59 1.54 -10.90 4.07
C GLU A 59 2.62 -10.29 4.97
N TRP A 60 2.79 -10.87 6.15
CA TRP A 60 4.02 -10.68 6.93
C TRP A 60 5.15 -11.42 6.23
N TYR A 61 6.33 -10.82 6.19
CA TYR A 61 7.54 -11.49 5.74
C TYR A 61 8.60 -11.45 6.83
N VAL A 62 9.46 -12.46 6.83
CA VAL A 62 10.67 -12.52 7.65
C VAL A 62 11.77 -13.14 6.81
N THR A 63 12.81 -12.34 6.55
CA THR A 63 13.98 -12.79 5.82
C THR A 63 15.01 -13.32 6.81
N VAL A 64 15.41 -14.57 6.62
CA VAL A 64 16.37 -15.28 7.47
C VAL A 64 17.61 -15.69 6.68
N ALA A 65 18.74 -15.70 7.37
CA ALA A 65 20.02 -16.11 6.82
C ALA A 65 20.81 -16.98 7.80
N ARG A 66 21.84 -17.65 7.28
CA ARG A 66 22.83 -18.34 8.12
C ARG A 66 24.23 -18.22 7.55
N ALA A 67 25.22 -18.14 8.43
CA ALA A 67 26.63 -18.16 8.04
C ALA A 67 27.03 -19.53 7.44
N PRO A 68 28.01 -19.59 6.52
CA PRO A 68 28.53 -20.86 5.99
C PRO A 68 28.94 -21.82 7.10
N ARG A 69 28.59 -23.11 6.95
CA ARG A 69 28.83 -24.21 7.92
C ARG A 69 28.15 -24.04 9.30
N SER A 70 27.45 -22.93 9.55
CA SER A 70 26.65 -22.75 10.77
C SER A 70 25.24 -23.32 10.58
N LYS A 71 24.69 -23.90 11.66
CA LYS A 71 23.26 -24.21 11.77
C LYS A 71 22.45 -23.10 12.45
N LYS A 72 23.12 -22.07 12.98
CA LYS A 72 22.44 -20.92 13.60
C LYS A 72 21.82 -20.06 12.50
N VAL A 73 20.50 -19.90 12.59
CA VAL A 73 19.71 -18.99 11.76
C VAL A 73 19.63 -17.62 12.45
N THR A 74 19.67 -16.55 11.66
CA THR A 74 19.53 -15.16 12.11
C THR A 74 18.52 -14.44 11.24
N VAL A 75 17.78 -13.49 11.80
CA VAL A 75 16.83 -12.67 11.05
C VAL A 75 17.54 -11.43 10.50
N CYS A 76 17.30 -11.14 9.22
CA CYS A 76 17.84 -9.98 8.52
C CYS A 76 16.87 -8.80 8.57
N GLU A 77 15.59 -9.06 8.29
CA GLU A 77 14.53 -8.07 8.22
C GLU A 77 13.16 -8.75 8.33
N LEU A 78 12.14 -7.97 8.64
CA LEU A 78 10.76 -8.41 8.73
C LEU A 78 9.81 -7.22 8.59
N GLY A 79 8.59 -7.50 8.15
CA GLY A 79 7.58 -6.46 7.97
C GLY A 79 6.40 -6.95 7.16
N LEU A 80 5.75 -6.02 6.47
CA LEU A 80 4.58 -6.29 5.63
C LEU A 80 4.90 -6.07 4.16
N LEU A 81 4.44 -6.98 3.31
CA LEU A 81 4.44 -6.83 1.87
C LEU A 81 3.03 -7.06 1.31
N PRO A 82 2.66 -6.37 0.22
CA PRO A 82 1.41 -6.64 -0.44
C PRO A 82 1.43 -8.04 -1.07
N GLY A 83 0.47 -8.89 -0.69
CA GLY A 83 0.22 -10.15 -1.37
C GLY A 83 -0.62 -9.95 -2.64
N GLU A 84 -0.94 -11.04 -3.33
CA GLU A 84 -1.70 -11.00 -4.61
C GLU A 84 -3.08 -10.36 -4.47
N GLN A 85 -3.66 -10.39 -3.27
CA GLN A 85 -4.98 -9.86 -2.97
C GLN A 85 -4.94 -8.49 -2.28
N ALA A 86 -3.76 -7.89 -2.16
CA ALA A 86 -3.59 -6.61 -1.49
C ALA A 86 -4.19 -5.47 -2.30
N LEU A 87 -4.92 -4.57 -1.63
CA LEU A 87 -5.30 -3.29 -2.22
C LEU A 87 -4.05 -2.40 -2.28
N LEU A 88 -3.54 -2.18 -3.48
CA LEU A 88 -2.37 -1.33 -3.72
C LEU A 88 -2.77 0.15 -3.79
N ALA A 89 -1.84 1.01 -3.37
CA ALA A 89 -1.97 2.45 -3.57
C ALA A 89 -1.98 2.79 -5.07
N PRO A 90 -2.67 3.88 -5.47
CA PRO A 90 -2.55 4.40 -6.83
C PRO A 90 -1.10 4.82 -7.13
N ALA A 91 -0.79 4.95 -8.42
CA ALA A 91 0.52 5.43 -8.84
C ALA A 91 0.84 6.79 -8.20
N TRP A 92 2.08 6.95 -7.76
CA TRP A 92 2.53 8.22 -7.18
C TRP A 92 2.51 9.32 -8.23
N VAL A 93 1.88 10.44 -7.89
CA VAL A 93 1.86 11.66 -8.71
C VAL A 93 2.82 12.68 -8.10
N PRO A 94 3.68 13.36 -8.88
CA PRO A 94 4.51 14.46 -8.39
C PRO A 94 3.72 15.52 -7.65
N TRP A 95 4.29 16.07 -6.58
CA TRP A 95 3.59 17.05 -5.75
C TRP A 95 3.15 18.28 -6.56
N ALA A 96 4.00 18.78 -7.46
CA ALA A 96 3.69 19.92 -8.32
C ALA A 96 2.49 19.65 -9.26
N GLU A 97 2.32 18.40 -9.71
CA GLU A 97 1.16 18.01 -10.53
C GLU A 97 -0.12 17.89 -9.70
N ARG A 98 -0.02 17.42 -8.45
CA ARG A 98 -1.16 17.43 -7.52
C ARG A 98 -1.65 18.84 -7.26
N LEU A 99 -0.73 19.80 -7.07
CA LEU A 99 -1.07 21.18 -6.81
C LEU A 99 -1.76 21.83 -8.01
N LYS A 100 -1.18 21.69 -9.22
CA LYS A 100 -1.80 22.21 -10.45
C LYS A 100 -3.23 21.70 -10.66
N LYS A 101 -3.48 20.42 -10.35
CA LYS A 101 -4.82 19.85 -10.45
C LYS A 101 -5.78 20.47 -9.43
N SER A 102 -5.31 20.78 -8.22
CA SER A 102 -6.10 21.52 -7.22
C SER A 102 -6.43 22.92 -7.71
N GLU A 103 -5.42 23.66 -8.17
CA GLU A 103 -5.59 25.04 -8.67
C GLU A 103 -6.56 25.09 -9.87
N GLN A 104 -6.46 24.12 -10.78
CA GLN A 104 -7.38 24.01 -11.92
C GLN A 104 -8.81 23.67 -11.49
N ALA A 105 -8.98 22.83 -10.47
CA ALA A 105 -10.31 22.51 -9.94
C ALA A 105 -10.94 23.73 -9.27
N GLU A 106 -10.17 24.46 -8.45
CA GLU A 106 -10.60 25.70 -7.80
C GLU A 106 -10.99 26.77 -8.83
N GLN A 107 -10.21 26.93 -9.90
CA GLN A 107 -10.53 27.88 -10.98
C GLN A 107 -11.81 27.47 -11.72
N ALA A 108 -11.98 26.18 -12.05
CA ALA A 108 -13.17 25.71 -12.74
C ALA A 108 -14.44 25.90 -11.88
N GLU A 109 -14.35 25.71 -10.57
CA GLU A 109 -15.44 26.00 -9.65
C GLU A 109 -15.78 27.51 -9.62
N ALA A 110 -14.76 28.37 -9.57
CA ALA A 110 -14.96 29.82 -9.60
C ALA A 110 -15.62 30.29 -10.90
N ASP A 111 -15.12 29.82 -12.05
CA ASP A 111 -15.69 30.13 -13.37
C ASP A 111 -17.15 29.67 -13.48
N SER A 112 -17.49 28.51 -12.88
CA SER A 112 -18.88 28.01 -12.86
C SER A 112 -19.80 28.86 -11.98
N ALA A 113 -19.32 29.33 -10.82
CA ALA A 113 -20.08 30.20 -9.93
C ALA A 113 -20.32 31.58 -10.54
N GLU A 114 -19.34 32.11 -11.28
CA GLU A 114 -19.50 33.36 -12.04
C GLU A 114 -20.55 33.20 -13.15
N ALA A 115 -20.54 32.09 -13.89
CA ALA A 115 -21.55 31.81 -14.92
C ALA A 115 -22.97 31.72 -14.34
N ASP A 116 -23.16 30.99 -13.22
CA ASP A 116 -24.45 30.88 -12.53
C ASP A 116 -24.96 32.26 -12.04
N SER A 117 -24.05 33.13 -11.58
CA SER A 117 -24.42 34.48 -11.16
C SER A 117 -24.87 35.37 -12.33
N GLN A 118 -24.23 35.23 -13.50
CA GLN A 118 -24.57 36.00 -14.69
C GLN A 118 -25.91 35.57 -15.30
N ASP A 119 -26.22 34.26 -15.27
CA ASP A 119 -27.53 33.76 -15.69
C ASP A 119 -28.65 34.21 -14.74
N ALA A 120 -28.38 34.31 -13.42
CA ALA A 120 -29.34 34.85 -12.45
C ALA A 120 -29.62 36.35 -12.66
N ASP A 121 -28.58 37.16 -12.87
CA ASP A 121 -28.70 38.59 -13.17
C ASP A 121 -29.46 38.85 -14.49
N ALA A 122 -29.20 38.03 -15.52
CA ALA A 122 -29.90 38.13 -16.81
C ALA A 122 -31.40 37.77 -16.71
N ALA A 123 -31.74 36.79 -15.86
CA ALA A 123 -33.14 36.41 -15.60
C ALA A 123 -33.90 37.48 -14.79
N GLU A 124 -33.21 38.19 -13.88
CA GLU A 124 -33.80 39.29 -13.10
C GLU A 124 -34.01 40.56 -13.96
N ALA A 125 -33.08 40.86 -14.88
CA ALA A 125 -33.20 41.96 -15.83
C ALA A 125 -34.35 41.76 -16.85
N GLY A 126 -34.58 40.52 -17.32
CA GLY A 126 -35.66 40.19 -18.24
C GLY A 126 -37.08 40.28 -17.65
N HIS A 127 -37.22 40.32 -16.32
CA HIS A 127 -38.52 40.45 -15.64
C HIS A 127 -38.97 41.93 -15.49
N GLN A 128 -38.08 42.90 -15.71
CA GLN A 128 -38.40 44.33 -15.59
C GLN A 128 -38.88 44.96 -16.91
N GLU A 129 -38.82 44.26 -18.04
CA GLU A 129 -39.17 44.81 -19.37
C GLU A 129 -40.62 44.55 -19.81
N THR A 130 -41.44 43.86 -19.00
CA THR A 130 -42.85 43.55 -19.32
C THR A 130 -43.86 44.25 -18.39
N ASP A 131 -43.75 45.56 -18.20
CA ASP A 131 -44.84 46.37 -17.67
C ASP A 131 -44.80 47.79 -18.26
N ALA A 132 -45.12 47.89 -19.55
CA ALA A 132 -45.42 49.15 -20.21
C ALA A 132 -46.37 48.88 -21.39
N GLY A 133 -47.66 48.82 -21.09
CA GLY A 133 -48.75 48.72 -22.07
C GLY A 133 -50.05 49.28 -21.52
#